data_AF-A0A954NKR3-F1
#
_entry.id   AF-A0A954NKR3-F1
#
_cell.length_a   1.000
_cell.length_b   1.000
_cell.length_c   1.000
_cell.angle_alpha   90.00
_cell.angle_beta   90.00
_cell.angle_gamma   90.00
#
_symmetry.space_group_name_H-M   'P 1'
#
loop_
_entity.id
_entity.type
_entity.pdbx_description
1 polymer ?
#
loop_
_entity_poly.entity_id
_entity_poly.type
_entity_poly.pdbx_seq_one_letter_code
_entity_poly.pdbx_strand_id
1 'polypeptide(L)'
;MSSQRLIYIGVSLAVFLLILITAATSWLAGTLIGESSTYHRIAARQMATIESFLDQHSEKYTKVTVHEASSGHAYLMGSVDAVADFDLLRTEMERAFGAELAQEMMRLVDVGAESSDGRNQAERRE
;
A
#
# COMPACT_ATOMS: atom_id res chain seq x y z
N MET A 1 -49.77 39.47 -10.56
CA MET A 1 -48.43 39.27 -9.95
C MET A 1 -47.43 40.09 -10.74
N SER A 2 -46.67 40.99 -10.11
CA SER A 2 -45.72 41.86 -10.84
C SER A 2 -44.51 41.05 -11.34
N SER A 3 -44.08 41.29 -12.57
CA SER A 3 -42.95 40.60 -13.22
C SER A 3 -41.66 40.66 -12.41
N GLN A 4 -41.49 41.69 -11.59
CA GLN A 4 -40.38 41.80 -10.63
C GLN A 4 -40.33 40.63 -9.65
N ARG A 5 -41.47 40.14 -9.13
CA ARG A 5 -41.50 39.01 -8.18
C ARG A 5 -41.03 37.71 -8.84
N LEU A 6 -41.38 37.49 -10.11
CA LEU A 6 -40.94 36.31 -10.86
C LEU A 6 -39.43 36.33 -11.10
N ILE A 7 -38.85 37.51 -11.38
CA ILE A 7 -37.40 37.67 -11.54
C ILE A 7 -36.67 37.38 -10.21
N TYR A 8 -37.14 37.92 -9.09
CA TYR A 8 -36.51 37.67 -7.78
C TYR A 8 -36.58 36.20 -7.36
N ILE A 9 -37.68 35.50 -7.67
CA ILE A 9 -37.81 34.06 -7.40
C ILE A 9 -36.82 33.27 -8.26
N GLY A 10 -36.71 33.61 -9.56
CA GLY A 10 -35.76 32.96 -10.46
C GLY A 10 -34.30 33.15 -10.03
N VAL A 11 -33.93 34.37 -9.64
CA VAL A 11 -32.58 34.68 -9.16
C VAL A 11 -32.30 33.97 -7.84
N SER A 12 -33.23 33.98 -6.89
CA SER A 12 -33.07 33.28 -5.61
C SER A 12 -32.90 31.77 -5.80
N LEU A 13 -33.66 31.17 -6.72
CA LEU A 13 -33.53 29.76 -7.07
C LEU A 13 -32.19 29.44 -7.71
N ALA A 14 -31.72 30.30 -8.64
CA ALA A 14 -30.43 30.12 -9.29
C ALA A 14 -29.26 30.20 -8.28
N VAL A 15 -29.30 31.16 -7.36
CA VAL A 15 -28.30 31.29 -6.29
C VAL A 15 -28.33 30.07 -5.38
N PHE A 16 -29.52 29.59 -5.00
CA PHE A 16 -29.66 28.40 -4.16
C PHE A 16 -29.09 27.15 -4.83
N LEU A 17 -29.39 26.93 -6.12
CA LEU A 17 -28.82 25.83 -6.90
C LEU A 17 -27.30 25.92 -6.98
N LEU A 18 -26.75 27.13 -7.17
CA LEU A 18 -25.31 27.33 -7.25
C LEU A 18 -24.60 27.02 -5.92
N ILE A 19 -25.23 27.37 -4.78
CA ILE A 19 -24.73 26.99 -3.44
C ILE A 19 -24.74 25.47 -3.28
N LEU A 20 -25.81 24.79 -3.68
CA LEU A 20 -25.90 23.32 -3.59
C LEU A 20 -24.82 22.62 -4.42
N ILE A 21 -24.58 23.09 -5.65
CA ILE A 21 -23.53 22.54 -6.52
C ILE A 21 -22.15 22.77 -5.90
N THR A 22 -21.90 23.96 -5.35
CA THR A 22 -20.64 24.29 -4.67
C THR A 22 -20.41 23.41 -3.44
N ALA A 23 -21.46 23.17 -2.64
CA ALA A 23 -21.39 22.29 -1.49
C ALA A 23 -21.11 20.83 -1.91
N ALA A 24 -21.80 20.33 -2.95
CA ALA A 24 -21.60 18.98 -3.46
C ALA A 24 -20.18 18.76 -3.99
N THR A 25 -19.66 19.71 -4.79
CA THR A 25 -18.30 19.65 -5.33
C THR A 25 -17.23 19.75 -4.25
N SER A 26 -17.44 20.62 -3.24
CA SER A 26 -16.53 20.72 -2.09
C SER A 26 -16.49 19.43 -1.27
N TRP A 27 -17.64 18.77 -1.10
CA TRP A 27 -17.72 17.49 -0.40
C TRP A 27 -16.98 16.39 -1.18
N LEU A 28 -17.22 16.28 -2.49
CA LEU A 28 -16.51 15.36 -3.39
C LEU A 28 -14.99 15.56 -3.37
N ALA A 29 -14.53 16.82 -3.44
CA ALA A 29 -13.10 17.13 -3.37
C ALA A 29 -12.52 16.76 -1.99
N GLY A 30 -13.24 17.06 -0.91
CA GLY A 30 -12.84 16.73 0.46
C GLY A 30 -12.71 15.22 0.70
N THR A 31 -13.63 14.41 0.16
CA THR A 31 -13.57 12.95 0.30
C THR A 31 -12.37 12.35 -0.43
N LEU A 32 -12.10 12.81 -1.66
CA LEU A 32 -10.97 12.32 -2.47
C LEU A 32 -9.61 12.63 -1.82
N ILE A 33 -9.45 13.84 -1.26
CA ILE A 33 -8.22 14.25 -0.57
C ILE A 33 -8.04 13.48 0.75
N GLY A 34 -9.13 13.25 1.49
CA GLY A 34 -9.11 12.51 2.75
C GLY A 34 -8.65 11.06 2.58
N GLU A 35 -9.12 10.38 1.54
CA GLU A 35 -8.73 9.00 1.22
C GLU A 35 -7.24 8.88 0.90
N SER A 36 -6.75 9.71 -0.03
CA SER A 36 -5.33 9.69 -0.45
C SER A 36 -4.37 9.90 0.74
N SER A 37 -4.71 10.80 1.67
CA SER A 37 -3.88 11.03 2.87
C SER A 37 -3.85 9.82 3.82
N THR A 38 -4.93 9.05 3.87
CA THR A 38 -5.04 7.89 4.75
C THR A 38 -4.24 6.72 4.19
N TYR A 39 -4.31 6.50 2.88
CA TYR A 39 -3.54 5.47 2.18
C TYR A 39 -2.03 5.70 2.32
N HIS A 40 -1.54 6.91 2.05
CA HIS A 40 -0.11 7.21 2.23
C HIS A 40 0.35 7.07 3.68
N ARG A 41 -0.50 7.45 4.66
CA ARG A 41 -0.14 7.28 6.07
C ARG A 41 -0.04 5.81 6.48
N ILE A 42 -0.91 4.95 5.94
CA ILE A 42 -0.86 3.51 6.19
C ILE A 42 0.40 2.92 5.55
N ALA A 43 0.65 3.23 4.27
CA ALA A 43 1.86 2.80 3.57
C ALA A 43 3.13 3.22 4.32
N ALA A 44 3.25 4.49 4.70
CA ALA A 44 4.41 5.00 5.42
C ALA A 44 4.65 4.27 6.75
N ARG A 45 3.58 3.93 7.48
CA ARG A 45 3.69 3.16 8.73
C ARG A 45 4.14 1.72 8.48
N GLN A 46 3.63 1.09 7.43
CA GLN A 46 4.06 -0.25 7.02
C GLN A 46 5.53 -0.22 6.60
N MET A 47 5.93 0.73 5.76
CA MET A 47 7.32 0.90 5.32
C MET A 47 8.26 1.05 6.51
N ALA A 48 7.98 1.98 7.44
CA ALA A 48 8.82 2.19 8.62
C ALA A 48 8.96 0.92 9.49
N THR A 49 7.90 0.11 9.58
CA THR A 49 7.93 -1.16 10.34
C THR A 49 8.84 -2.18 9.64
N ILE A 50 8.72 -2.30 8.32
CA ILE A 50 9.51 -3.24 7.52
C ILE A 50 10.97 -2.80 7.48
N GLU A 51 11.25 -1.53 7.19
CA GLU A 51 12.60 -0.97 7.17
C GLU A 51 13.30 -1.17 8.51
N SER A 52 12.59 -0.93 9.63
CA SER A 52 13.15 -1.21 10.96
C SER A 52 13.52 -2.68 11.16
N PHE A 53 12.80 -3.62 10.55
CA PHE A 53 13.13 -5.05 10.63
C PHE A 53 14.32 -5.40 9.72
N LEU A 54 14.33 -4.89 8.48
CA LEU A 54 15.42 -5.12 7.53
C LEU A 54 16.74 -4.53 8.04
N ASP A 55 16.70 -3.35 8.68
CA ASP A 55 17.88 -2.71 9.26
C ASP A 55 18.49 -3.52 10.41
N GLN A 56 17.66 -4.14 11.26
CA GLN A 56 18.11 -5.04 12.33
C GLN A 56 18.81 -6.30 11.80
N HIS A 57 18.55 -6.65 10.54
CA HIS A 57 19.07 -7.84 9.87
C HIS A 57 19.75 -7.48 8.53
N SER A 58 20.41 -6.32 8.47
CA SER A 58 20.95 -5.72 7.24
C SER A 58 21.94 -6.61 6.47
N GLU A 59 22.65 -7.50 7.18
CA GLU A 59 23.55 -8.49 6.58
C GLU A 59 22.82 -9.55 5.73
N LYS A 60 21.57 -9.86 6.06
CA LYS A 60 20.78 -10.93 5.42
C LYS A 60 19.86 -10.42 4.31
N TYR A 61 19.42 -9.17 4.44
CA TYR A 61 18.39 -8.59 3.59
C TYR A 61 18.91 -7.43 2.72
N THR A 62 20.21 -7.38 2.45
CA THR A 62 20.86 -6.29 1.71
C THR A 62 20.32 -6.10 0.28
N LYS A 63 19.77 -7.17 -0.31
CA LYS A 63 19.16 -7.18 -1.64
C LYS A 63 17.64 -6.97 -1.63
N VAL A 64 17.03 -6.81 -0.45
CA VAL A 64 15.60 -6.60 -0.28
C VAL A 64 15.35 -5.11 -0.07
N THR A 65 14.39 -4.57 -0.81
CA THR A 65 13.98 -3.16 -0.74
C THR A 65 12.49 -3.04 -0.49
N VAL A 66 12.07 -1.93 0.12
CA VAL A 66 10.67 -1.65 0.43
C VAL A 66 10.16 -0.54 -0.48
N HIS A 67 8.98 -0.72 -1.05
CA HIS A 67 8.35 0.23 -1.95
C HIS A 67 6.89 0.47 -1.57
N GLU A 68 6.36 1.66 -1.89
CA GLU A 68 4.93 1.96 -1.77
C GLU A 68 4.19 1.53 -3.04
N ALA A 69 3.13 0.74 -2.90
CA ALA A 69 2.19 0.41 -3.96
C ALA A 69 1.17 1.54 -4.15
N SER A 70 0.70 1.70 -5.38
CA SER A 70 -0.36 2.67 -5.72
C SER A 70 -1.68 2.43 -4.98
N SER A 71 -1.86 1.26 -4.36
CA SER A 71 -2.99 0.90 -3.50
C SER A 71 -2.87 1.41 -2.06
N GLY A 72 -1.78 2.07 -1.67
CA GLY A 72 -1.58 2.57 -0.31
C GLY A 72 -1.02 1.54 0.67
N HIS A 73 -0.35 0.50 0.16
CA HIS A 73 0.34 -0.51 0.96
C HIS A 73 1.82 -0.58 0.60
N ALA A 74 2.66 -1.00 1.54
CA ALA A 74 4.06 -1.29 1.25
C ALA A 74 4.22 -2.67 0.61
N TYR A 75 5.24 -2.90 -0.21
CA TYR A 75 5.64 -4.23 -0.68
C TYR A 75 7.16 -4.37 -0.65
N LEU A 76 7.60 -5.62 -0.58
CA LEU A 76 9.00 -6.03 -0.59
C LEU A 76 9.38 -6.47 -1.99
N MET A 77 10.56 -6.07 -2.45
CA MET A 77 11.12 -6.47 -3.74
C MET A 77 12.60 -6.82 -3.59
N GLY A 78 13.01 -7.91 -4.24
CA GLY A 78 14.42 -8.32 -4.30
C GLY A 78 14.60 -9.81 -4.11
N SER A 79 15.73 -10.19 -3.51
CA SER A 79 16.03 -11.59 -3.27
C SER A 79 16.67 -11.82 -1.91
N VAL A 80 16.43 -12.98 -1.31
CA VAL A 80 17.13 -13.46 -0.11
C VAL A 80 18.00 -14.65 -0.45
N ASP A 81 19.15 -14.79 0.21
CA ASP A 81 20.16 -15.78 -0.18
C ASP A 81 19.82 -17.21 0.32
N ALA A 82 19.01 -17.34 1.39
CA ALA A 82 18.62 -18.62 1.97
C ALA A 82 17.11 -18.76 2.19
N VAL A 83 16.60 -19.97 1.99
CA VAL A 83 15.18 -20.33 2.26
C VAL A 83 14.81 -20.05 3.73
N ALA A 84 15.73 -20.30 4.67
CA ALA A 84 15.49 -20.04 6.08
C ALA A 84 15.28 -18.53 6.37
N ASP A 85 15.99 -17.65 5.66
CA ASP A 85 15.84 -16.21 5.82
C ASP A 85 14.55 -15.71 5.16
N PHE A 86 14.11 -16.35 4.06
CA PHE A 86 12.79 -16.13 3.46
C PHE A 86 11.66 -16.51 4.43
N ASP A 87 11.73 -17.68 5.04
CA ASP A 87 10.72 -18.17 5.98
C ASP A 87 10.65 -17.32 7.24
N LEU A 88 11.80 -16.84 7.72
CA LEU A 88 11.86 -15.91 8.85
C LEU A 88 11.24 -14.56 8.49
N LEU A 89 11.57 -14.01 7.33
CA LEU A 89 10.96 -12.77 6.82
C LEU A 89 9.44 -12.94 6.70
N ARG A 90 8.99 -14.06 6.14
CA ARG A 90 7.55 -14.40 6.02
C ARG A 90 6.87 -14.45 7.37
N THR A 91 7.42 -15.19 8.31
CA THR A 91 6.86 -15.31 9.67
C THR A 91 6.72 -13.95 10.33
N GLU A 92 7.72 -13.08 10.17
CA GLU A 92 7.67 -11.74 10.75
C GLU A 92 6.64 -10.83 10.06
N MET A 93 6.53 -10.90 8.73
CA MET A 93 5.50 -10.16 7.98
C MET A 93 4.10 -10.64 8.34
N GLU A 94 3.89 -11.96 8.46
CA GLU A 94 2.62 -12.55 8.89
C GLU A 94 2.27 -12.11 10.32
N ARG A 95 3.26 -12.02 11.22
CA ARG A 95 3.09 -11.52 12.59
C ARG A 95 2.72 -10.03 12.63
N ALA A 96 3.34 -9.21 11.79
CA ALA A 96 3.14 -7.76 11.80
C ALA A 96 1.84 -7.33 11.09
N PHE A 97 1.47 -8.01 9.99
CA PHE A 97 0.43 -7.55 9.08
C PHE A 97 -0.69 -8.56 8.81
N GLY A 98 -0.54 -9.80 9.29
CA GLY A 98 -1.47 -10.90 9.01
C GLY A 98 -1.10 -11.67 7.74
N ALA A 99 -1.61 -12.91 7.64
CA ALA A 99 -1.19 -13.87 6.61
C ALA A 99 -1.43 -13.41 5.17
N GLU A 100 -2.64 -12.93 4.86
CA GLU A 100 -3.02 -12.53 3.50
C GLU A 100 -2.20 -11.35 3.00
N LEU A 101 -2.07 -10.31 3.84
CA LEU A 101 -1.33 -9.10 3.48
C LEU A 101 0.16 -9.40 3.39
N ALA A 102 0.73 -10.17 4.32
CA ALA A 102 2.13 -10.58 4.25
C ALA A 102 2.48 -11.30 2.95
N GLN A 103 1.60 -12.22 2.50
CA GLN A 103 1.78 -12.93 1.23
C GLN A 103 1.79 -11.96 0.03
N GLU A 104 0.88 -10.99 0.00
CA GLU A 104 0.84 -9.99 -1.07
C GLU A 104 2.08 -9.08 -1.04
N MET A 105 2.50 -8.65 0.15
CA MET A 105 3.68 -7.79 0.33
C MET A 105 4.97 -8.49 -0.08
N MET A 106 5.07 -9.82 0.09
CA MET A 106 6.27 -10.61 -0.23
C MET A 106 6.26 -11.22 -1.63
N ARG A 107 5.22 -10.98 -2.43
CA ARG A 107 5.05 -11.62 -3.74
C ARG A 107 6.22 -11.40 -4.71
N LEU A 108 7.00 -10.34 -4.52
CA LEU A 108 8.14 -9.97 -5.37
C LEU A 108 9.51 -10.23 -4.71
N VAL A 109 9.53 -11.05 -3.66
CA VAL A 109 10.76 -11.52 -3.01
C VAL A 109 11.04 -12.94 -3.48
N ASP A 110 12.20 -13.14 -4.08
CA ASP A 110 12.66 -14.46 -4.53
C ASP A 110 13.75 -15.03 -3.61
N VAL A 111 13.91 -16.35 -3.62
CA VAL A 111 15.06 -16.99 -2.98
C VAL A 111 16.14 -17.23 -4.04
N GLY A 112 17.36 -16.75 -3.77
CA GLY A 112 18.50 -16.86 -4.66
C GLY A 112 18.83 -18.31 -5.04
N ALA A 113 19.23 -18.49 -6.30
CA ALA A 113 19.44 -19.80 -6.94
C ALA A 113 20.50 -20.69 -6.26
N GLU A 114 21.44 -20.13 -5.49
CA GLU A 114 22.48 -20.91 -4.79
C GLU A 114 21.90 -21.89 -3.76
N SER A 115 20.69 -21.63 -3.24
CA SER A 115 20.02 -22.52 -2.28
C SER A 115 19.22 -23.66 -2.92
N SER A 116 18.97 -23.61 -4.24
CA SER A 116 18.15 -24.59 -4.97
C SER A 116 18.97 -25.76 -5.56
N ASP A 117 20.28 -25.59 -5.73
CA ASP A 117 21.14 -26.59 -6.40
C ASP A 117 21.70 -27.67 -5.43
N GLY A 118 21.54 -27.47 -4.12
CA GLY A 118 22.00 -28.43 -3.09
C GLY A 118 21.13 -29.69 -2.94
N ARG A 119 19.86 -29.68 -3.38
CA ARG A 119 18.97 -30.86 -3.27
C ARG A 119 19.14 -31.85 -4.42
N ASN A 120 19.52 -31.38 -5.61
CA ASN A 120 19.68 -32.25 -6.79
C ASN A 120 20.98 -33.06 -6.80
N GLN A 121 21.96 -32.71 -5.97
CA GLN A 121 23.22 -33.48 -5.87
C GLN A 121 23.15 -34.65 -4.87
N ALA A 122 22.18 -34.64 -3.94
CA ALA A 122 21.99 -35.74 -2.99
C ALA A 122 21.28 -36.95 -3.64
N GLU A 123 20.35 -36.73 -4.58
CA GLU A 123 19.63 -37.82 -5.27
C GLU A 123 20.42 -38.48 -6.41
N ARG A 124 21.56 -37.93 -6.83
CA ARG A 124 22.40 -38.51 -7.90
C ARG A 124 23.53 -39.42 -7.39
N ARG A 125 23.56 -39.71 -6.08
CA ARG A 125 24.58 -40.57 -5.45
C ARG A 125 24.04 -41.87 -4.85
N GLU A 126 22.76 -42.16 -5.04
CA GLU A 126 22.16 -43.48 -4.78
C GLU A 126 21.88 -44.21 -6.10
#